data_AF-A0A4Q4CNI7-F1
#
_entry.id   AF-A0A4Q4CNI7-F1
#
_cell.length_a   1.000
_cell.length_b   1.000
_cell.length_c   1.000
_cell.angle_alpha   90.00
_cell.angle_beta   90.00
_cell.angle_gamma   90.00
#
_symmetry.space_group_name_H-M   'P 1'
#
loop_
_entity.id
_entity.type
_entity.pdbx_description
1 polymer ?
#
loop_
_entity_poly.entity_id
_entity_poly.type
_entity_poly.pdbx_seq_one_letter_code
_entity_poly.pdbx_strand_id
1 'polypeptide(L)' 'MQHILDAITAEASTEEFAALALPESYRAMTVHKDEVDMFEGQESRDKDPRKSLHLDEVPLPELGPGEALVAVMASAINY' A
#
# COMPACT_ATOMS: atom_id res chain seq x y z
N MET A 1 5.07 7.19 10.19
CA MET A 1 5.43 5.86 9.66
C MET A 1 6.57 5.19 10.43
N GLN A 2 7.75 5.81 10.58
CA GLN A 2 8.90 5.18 11.28
C GLN A 2 8.54 4.62 12.67
N HIS A 3 7.80 5.39 13.48
CA HIS A 3 7.38 4.95 14.82
C HIS A 3 6.55 3.65 14.83
N ILE A 4 5.76 3.39 13.77
CA ILE A 4 4.98 2.15 13.65
C ILE A 4 5.93 0.97 13.40
N LEU A 5 6.92 1.14 12.51
CA LEU A 5 7.94 0.11 12.25
C LEU A 5 8.79 -0.17 13.50
N ASP A 6 9.18 0.88 14.22
CA ASP A 6 9.95 0.76 15.46
C ASP A 6 9.16 -0.06 16.51
N ALA A 7 7.86 0.23 16.67
CA ALA A 7 6.98 -0.52 17.57
C ALA A 7 6.85 -2.00 17.19
N ILE A 8 6.73 -2.32 15.90
CA ILE A 8 6.73 -3.71 15.42
C ILE A 8 8.04 -4.40 15.75
N THR A 9 9.17 -3.73 15.49
CA THR A 9 10.51 -4.29 15.72
C THR A 9 10.79 -4.50 17.21
N ALA A 10 10.20 -3.68 18.08
CA ALA A 10 10.30 -3.78 19.53
C ALA A 10 9.28 -4.75 20.16
N GLU A 11 8.43 -5.41 19.38
CA GLU A 11 7.35 -6.29 19.86
C GLU A 11 6.41 -5.58 20.86
N ALA A 12 6.03 -4.34 20.55
CA ALA A 12 5.18 -3.49 21.39
C ALA A 12 3.82 -4.14 21.71
N SER A 13 3.24 -3.78 22.85
CA SER A 13 1.94 -4.28 23.31
C SER A 13 0.77 -3.69 22.50
N THR A 14 -0.41 -4.30 22.65
CA THR A 14 -1.65 -3.81 22.03
C THR A 14 -1.97 -2.36 22.42
N GLU A 15 -1.78 -2.00 23.69
CA GLU A 15 -2.02 -0.65 24.20
C GLU A 15 -1.06 0.37 23.59
N GLU A 16 0.21 -0.03 23.39
CA GLU A 16 1.22 0.82 22.75
C GLU A 16 0.86 1.09 21.29
N PHE A 17 0.43 0.07 20.53
CA PHE A 17 -0.06 0.26 19.16
C PHE A 17 -1.29 1.15 19.09
N ALA A 18 -2.25 0.98 20.01
CA ALA A 18 -3.47 1.79 20.04
C ALA A 18 -3.20 3.28 20.34
N ALA A 19 -2.08 3.60 20.97
CA ALA A 19 -1.68 4.97 21.27
C ALA A 19 -0.90 5.67 20.13
N LEU A 20 -0.49 4.93 19.09
CA LEU A 20 0.26 5.50 17.98
C LEU A 20 -0.61 6.41 17.10
N ALA A 21 -0.06 7.55 16.71
CA ALA A 21 -0.68 8.41 15.72
C ALA A 21 -0.66 7.74 14.33
N LEU A 22 -1.81 7.73 13.67
CA LEU A 22 -1.91 7.28 12.28
C LEU A 22 -1.27 8.31 11.34
N PRO A 23 -0.57 7.89 10.28
CA PRO A 23 -0.05 8.79 9.28
C PRO A 23 -1.18 9.31 8.37
N GLU A 24 -1.02 10.51 7.82
CA GLU A 24 -1.97 11.08 6.85
C GLU A 24 -1.87 10.42 5.46
N SER A 25 -0.67 9.96 5.10
CA SER A 25 -0.40 9.21 3.86
C SER A 25 0.52 8.01 4.09
N TYR A 26 0.54 7.09 3.13
CA TYR A 26 1.47 5.98 3.10
C TYR A 26 1.91 5.66 1.66
N ARG A 27 3.08 5.01 1.52
CA ARG A 27 3.57 4.55 0.22
C ARG A 27 2.84 3.32 -0.26
N ALA A 28 2.41 3.32 -1.50
CA ALA A 28 1.71 2.22 -2.14
C ALA A 28 2.18 2.01 -3.59
N MET A 29 2.10 0.76 -4.05
CA MET A 29 2.13 0.47 -5.48
C MET A 29 0.73 0.66 -6.07
N THR A 30 0.59 1.54 -7.05
CA THR A 30 -0.70 1.94 -7.63
C THR A 30 -0.73 1.71 -9.15
N VAL A 31 -1.95 1.77 -9.70
CA VAL A 31 -2.23 1.95 -11.13
C VAL A 31 -3.12 3.18 -11.29
N HIS A 32 -3.03 3.88 -12.41
CA HIS A 32 -3.75 5.13 -12.62
C HIS A 32 -4.88 5.00 -13.64
N LYS A 33 -5.98 5.74 -13.41
CA LYS A 33 -7.20 5.63 -14.22
C LYS A 33 -7.03 6.17 -15.64
N ASP A 34 -6.17 7.16 -15.82
CA ASP A 34 -5.84 7.75 -17.12
C ASP A 34 -4.91 6.89 -17.97
N GLU A 35 -4.37 5.80 -17.42
CA GLU A 35 -3.49 4.86 -18.12
C GLU A 35 -4.19 3.54 -18.52
N VAL A 36 -5.51 3.42 -18.33
CA VAL A 36 -6.25 2.16 -18.56
C VAL A 36 -6.08 1.60 -19.97
N ASP A 37 -5.88 2.46 -20.97
CA ASP A 37 -5.75 2.09 -22.39
C ASP A 37 -4.28 2.08 -22.88
N MET A 38 -3.29 2.23 -21.98
CA MET A 38 -1.87 2.42 -22.36
C MET A 38 -1.23 1.24 -23.13
N PHE A 39 -1.87 0.07 -23.07
CA PHE A 39 -1.43 -1.16 -23.74
C PHE A 39 -2.34 -1.61 -24.88
N GLU A 40 -3.27 -0.77 -25.33
CA GLU A 40 -4.12 -1.10 -26.49
C GLU A 40 -3.27 -1.41 -27.74
N GLY A 41 -3.70 -2.43 -28.48
CA GLY A 41 -3.00 -2.90 -29.69
C GLY A 41 -1.72 -3.71 -29.44
N GLN A 42 -1.32 -3.95 -28.19
CA GLN A 42 -0.16 -4.79 -27.85
C GLN A 42 -0.56 -6.24 -27.52
N GLU A 43 0.27 -7.20 -27.94
CA GLU A 43 0.15 -8.60 -27.51
C GLU A 43 0.39 -8.72 -25.99
N SER A 44 -0.31 -9.64 -25.32
CA SER A 44 -0.23 -9.78 -23.86
C SER A 44 1.19 -10.01 -23.33
N ARG A 45 2.08 -10.65 -24.10
CA ARG A 45 3.48 -10.89 -23.72
C ARG A 45 4.34 -9.63 -23.69
N ASP A 46 3.92 -8.59 -24.42
CA ASP A 46 4.67 -7.34 -24.59
C ASP A 46 4.21 -6.26 -23.59
N LYS A 47 3.11 -6.52 -22.88
CA LYS A 47 2.60 -5.67 -21.80
C LYS A 47 3.55 -5.78 -20.60
N ASP A 48 4.35 -4.73 -20.39
CA ASP A 48 5.35 -4.66 -19.33
C ASP A 48 4.78 -3.96 -18.08
N PRO A 49 4.54 -4.67 -16.96
CA PRO A 49 3.97 -4.07 -15.75
C PRO A 49 4.81 -2.94 -15.16
N ARG A 50 6.11 -2.89 -15.45
CA ARG A 50 7.01 -1.81 -14.97
C ARG A 50 6.65 -0.45 -15.56
N LYS A 51 5.86 -0.42 -16.64
CA LYS A 51 5.38 0.83 -17.26
C LYS A 51 4.11 1.36 -16.61
N SER A 52 3.32 0.50 -15.97
CA SER A 52 1.99 0.84 -15.42
C SER A 52 1.93 0.88 -13.89
N LEU A 53 2.97 0.41 -13.22
CA LEU A 53 3.04 0.38 -11.76
C LEU A 53 3.81 1.59 -11.24
N HIS A 54 3.17 2.35 -10.36
CA HIS A 54 3.72 3.57 -9.78
C HIS A 54 3.90 3.44 -8.27
N LEU A 55 4.98 4.02 -7.75
CA LEU A 55 5.21 4.12 -6.32
C LEU A 55 4.78 5.52 -5.85
N ASP A 56 3.62 5.60 -5.21
CA ASP A 56 3.00 6.86 -4.81
C ASP A 56 2.82 6.97 -3.29
N GLU A 57 2.69 8.20 -2.79
CA GLU A 57 2.12 8.48 -1.47
C GLU A 57 0.61 8.70 -1.63
N VAL A 58 -0.19 7.86 -0.95
CA VAL A 58 -1.66 7.90 -1.01
C VAL A 58 -2.25 8.19 0.36
N PRO A 59 -3.42 8.86 0.45
CA PRO A 59 -4.03 9.17 1.74
C PRO A 59 -4.47 7.90 2.47
N LEU A 60 -4.41 7.93 3.80
CA LEU A 60 -4.97 6.86 4.62
C LEU A 60 -6.51 6.87 4.49
N PRO A 61 -7.15 5.73 4.16
CA PRO A 61 -8.60 5.67 4.03
C PRO A 61 -9.29 5.74 5.40
N GLU A 62 -10.55 6.17 5.40
CA GLU A 62 -11.41 6.03 6.58
C GLU A 62 -11.69 4.55 6.88
N LEU A 63 -11.70 4.20 8.17
CA LEU A 63 -11.94 2.83 8.62
C LEU A 63 -13.43 2.59 8.87
N GLY A 64 -14.02 1.65 8.13
CA GLY A 64 -15.41 1.25 8.27
C GLY A 64 -15.66 0.21 9.38
N PRO A 65 -16.94 -0.12 9.65
CA PRO A 65 -17.28 -1.14 10.64
C PRO A 65 -16.78 -2.53 10.26
N GLY A 66 -16.06 -3.19 11.16
CA GLY A 66 -15.53 -4.55 10.95
C GLY A 66 -14.28 -4.62 10.07
N GLU A 67 -13.67 -3.49 9.75
CA GLU A 67 -12.42 -3.41 9.01
C GLU A 67 -11.22 -3.25 9.96
N ALA A 68 -10.01 -3.49 9.44
CA ALA A 68 -8.76 -3.26 10.17
C ALA A 68 -7.73 -2.57 9.28
N LEU A 69 -6.99 -1.61 9.85
CA LEU A 69 -5.77 -1.10 9.24
C LEU A 69 -4.60 -2.00 9.64
N VAL A 70 -3.83 -2.44 8.65
CA VAL A 70 -2.68 -3.34 8.85
C VAL A 70 -1.41 -2.66 8.37
N ALA A 71 -0.42 -2.54 9.24
CA ALA A 71 0.93 -2.17 8.85
C ALA A 71 1.61 -3.37 8.17
N VAL A 72 1.73 -3.33 6.84
CA VAL A 72 2.23 -4.45 6.04
C VAL A 72 3.75 -4.55 6.13
N MET A 73 4.26 -5.65 6.70
CA MET A 73 5.71 -5.94 6.76
C MET A 73 6.23 -6.58 5.48
N ALA A 74 5.42 -7.41 4.82
CA ALA A 74 5.73 -8.07 3.56
C ALA A 74 4.45 -8.40 2.79
N SER A 75 4.58 -8.54 1.47
CA SER A 75 3.52 -8.95 0.55
C SER A 75 4.09 -9.91 -0.51
N ALA A 76 3.28 -10.34 -1.46
CA ALA A 76 3.67 -11.21 -2.56
C ALA A 76 3.07 -10.71 -3.89
N ILE A 77 3.72 -11.08 -5.00
CA ILE A 77 3.19 -10.87 -6.36
C ILE A 77 2.47 -12.13 -6.81
N ASN A 78 1.26 -11.99 -7.32
CA ASN A 78 0.44 -13.07 -7.87
C ASN A 78 0.18 -12.88 -9.38
N TYR A 79 -0.36 -13.91 -10.02
CA TYR A 79 -0.70 -13.94 -11.45
C TYR A 79 -1.99 -13.18 -11.75
#